data_AF-A0A3M7HM82-F1
#
_entry.id   AF-A0A3M7HM82-F1
#
_cell.length_a   1.000
_cell.length_b   1.000
_cell.length_c   1.000
_cell.angle_alpha   90.00
_cell.angle_beta   90.00
_cell.angle_gamma   90.00
#
_symmetry.space_group_name_H-M   'P 1'
#
loop_
_entity.id
_entity.type
_entity.pdbx_description
1 polymer ?
#
loop_
_entity_poly.entity_id
_entity_poly.type
_entity_poly.pdbx_seq_one_letter_code
_entity_poly.pdbx_strand_id
1 'polypeptide(L)'
;MPTTIELLQAEADDETESYFRLLIDKKTVKYITIAAGIYDIDDMCFGPQLVQILPELPPGDWNTGHVDRGTQDDEPIFTRTKKVDLPGIQNTWHAVRWDHLDLTFGRRREVCTLRLGDLSA
;
A
#
# COMPACT_ATOMS: atom_id res chain seq x y z
N MET A 1 5.46 13.60 -16.41
CA MET A 1 5.33 12.14 -16.23
C MET A 1 4.13 11.92 -15.34
N PRO A 2 3.24 10.97 -15.66
CA PRO A 2 2.14 10.64 -14.75
C PRO A 2 2.72 10.09 -13.43
N THR A 3 2.12 10.48 -12.31
CA THR A 3 2.47 9.95 -10.98
C THR A 3 2.27 8.44 -10.99
N THR A 4 3.31 7.69 -10.64
CA THR A 4 3.21 6.22 -10.56
C THR A 4 2.82 5.84 -9.15
N ILE A 5 1.71 5.11 -9.00
CA ILE A 5 1.21 4.65 -7.70
C ILE A 5 1.23 3.13 -7.70
N GLU A 6 1.87 2.55 -6.69
CA GLU A 6 1.95 1.11 -6.47
C GLU A 6 1.35 0.76 -5.11
N LEU A 7 0.44 -0.21 -5.08
CA LEU A 7 -0.14 -0.72 -3.84
C LEU A 7 0.82 -1.72 -3.19
N LEU A 8 1.33 -1.39 -2.01
CA LEU A 8 2.23 -2.26 -1.25
C LEU A 8 1.47 -3.19 -0.28
N GLN A 9 0.37 -2.71 0.29
CA GLN A 9 -0.48 -3.48 1.20
C GLN A 9 -1.90 -2.90 1.19
N ALA A 10 -2.89 -3.78 1.26
CA ALA A 10 -4.30 -3.47 1.41
C ALA A 10 -4.91 -4.27 2.56
N GLU A 11 -5.74 -3.60 3.34
CA GLU A 11 -6.62 -4.14 4.38
C GLU A 11 -7.94 -3.44 4.16
N ALA A 12 -8.79 -4.05 3.33
CA ALA A 12 -10.10 -3.52 2.98
C ALA A 12 -11.16 -4.17 3.86
N ASP A 13 -12.10 -3.37 4.31
CA ASP A 13 -13.21 -3.74 5.18
C ASP A 13 -14.44 -2.93 4.76
N ASP A 14 -15.60 -3.58 4.72
CA ASP A 14 -16.87 -3.00 4.27
C ASP A 14 -17.64 -2.30 5.39
N GLU A 15 -17.49 -2.79 6.62
CA GLU A 15 -18.17 -2.25 7.81
C GLU A 15 -17.38 -1.15 8.50
N THR A 16 -16.04 -1.16 8.37
CA THR A 16 -15.12 -0.28 9.08
C THR A 16 -14.14 0.45 8.16
N GLU A 17 -13.21 1.20 8.73
CA GLU A 17 -12.19 1.91 7.96
C GLU A 17 -11.23 0.91 7.29
N SER A 18 -10.95 1.16 6.02
CA SER A 18 -9.97 0.40 5.26
C SER A 18 -8.60 1.08 5.29
N TYR A 19 -7.52 0.30 5.35
CA TYR A 19 -6.14 0.76 5.49
C TYR A 19 -5.26 0.30 4.33
N PHE A 20 -4.55 1.26 3.73
CA PHE A 20 -3.71 1.01 2.56
C PHE A 20 -2.33 1.62 2.72
N ARG A 21 -1.33 0.94 2.16
CA ARG A 21 0.03 1.43 2.01
C ARG A 21 0.37 1.55 0.53
N LEU A 22 0.65 2.77 0.08
CA LEU A 22 0.97 3.07 -1.30
C LEU A 22 2.42 3.56 -1.42
N LEU A 23 3.07 3.20 -2.52
CA LEU A 23 4.36 3.73 -2.94
C LEU A 23 4.15 4.68 -4.13
N ILE A 24 4.49 5.94 -3.91
CA ILE A 24 4.34 7.02 -4.90
C ILE A 24 5.70 7.28 -5.55
N ASP A 25 5.73 7.25 -6.87
CA ASP A 25 6.89 7.48 -7.74
C ASP A 25 8.12 6.65 -7.36
N LYS A 26 7.91 5.46 -6.80
CA LYS A 26 8.96 4.56 -6.28
C LYS A 26 9.86 5.19 -5.22
N LYS A 27 9.39 6.25 -4.56
CA LYS A 27 10.19 7.08 -3.64
C LYS A 27 9.56 7.24 -2.27
N THR A 28 8.25 7.52 -2.24
CA THR A 28 7.59 7.93 -1.00
C THR A 28 6.47 6.96 -0.66
N VAL A 29 6.51 6.42 0.55
CA VAL A 29 5.41 5.63 1.09
C VAL A 29 4.37 6.57 1.70
N LYS A 30 3.10 6.36 1.34
CA LYS A 30 1.94 7.05 1.93
C LYS A 30 1.00 6.00 2.52
N TYR A 31 0.39 6.34 3.64
CA TYR A 31 -0.64 5.56 4.30
C TYR A 31 -1.97 6.26 4.07
N ILE A 32 -2.94 5.52 3.54
CA ILE A 32 -4.26 6.03 3.26
C ILE A 32 -5.26 5.24 4.07
N THR A 33 -6.14 5.95 4.76
CA THR A 33 -7.32 5.39 5.39
C THR A 33 -8.53 5.83 4.58
N ILE A 34 -9.43 4.91 4.28
CA ILE A 34 -10.68 5.19 3.58
C ILE A 34 -11.81 4.87 4.55
N ALA A 35 -12.74 5.81 4.74
CA ALA A 35 -13.92 5.59 5.56
C ALA A 35 -14.80 4.45 5.02
N ALA A 36 -15.60 3.83 5.89
CA ALA A 36 -16.52 2.76 5.50
C ALA A 36 -17.57 3.27 4.49
N GLY A 37 -17.93 2.42 3.53
CA GLY A 37 -18.99 2.72 2.55
C GLY A 37 -18.67 3.84 1.55
N ILE A 38 -17.39 4.14 1.35
CA ILE A 38 -16.92 5.06 0.30
C ILE A 38 -16.77 4.35 -1.05
N TYR A 39 -16.15 3.17 -1.05
CA TYR A 39 -15.96 2.33 -2.24
C TYR A 39 -16.42 0.90 -1.95
N ASP A 40 -16.66 0.14 -3.02
CA ASP A 40 -16.87 -1.30 -2.92
C ASP A 40 -15.56 -2.01 -2.53
N ILE A 41 -15.68 -3.09 -1.76
CA ILE A 41 -14.52 -3.86 -1.28
C ILE A 41 -13.75 -4.51 -2.42
N ASP A 42 -14.44 -4.95 -3.48
CA ASP A 42 -13.81 -5.59 -4.64
C ASP A 42 -12.93 -4.57 -5.40
N ASP A 43 -13.40 -3.33 -5.49
CA ASP A 43 -12.68 -2.22 -6.12
C ASP A 43 -11.44 -1.81 -5.30
N MET A 44 -11.55 -1.87 -3.96
CA MET A 44 -10.45 -1.52 -3.05
C MET A 44 -9.38 -2.62 -2.95
N CYS A 45 -9.77 -3.89 -3.06
CA CYS A 45 -8.84 -5.02 -2.96
C CYS A 45 -7.92 -5.15 -4.19
N PHE A 46 -8.30 -4.57 -5.33
CA PHE A 46 -7.51 -4.64 -6.56
C PHE A 46 -6.72 -3.35 -6.80
N GLY A 47 -5.41 -3.40 -6.56
CA GLY A 47 -4.51 -2.23 -6.63
C GLY A 47 -4.65 -1.35 -7.89
N PRO A 48 -4.69 -1.88 -9.12
CA PRO A 48 -4.87 -1.07 -10.32
C PRO A 48 -6.21 -0.30 -10.34
N GLN A 49 -7.27 -0.87 -9.78
CA GLN A 49 -8.58 -0.23 -9.70
C GLN A 49 -8.65 0.77 -8.55
N LEU A 50 -8.11 0.42 -7.38
CA LEU A 50 -7.96 1.34 -6.26
C LEU A 50 -7.25 2.64 -6.68
N VAL A 51 -6.17 2.53 -7.46
CA VAL A 51 -5.43 3.71 -7.96
C VAL A 51 -6.26 4.60 -8.88
N GLN A 52 -7.24 4.04 -9.61
CA GLN A 52 -8.11 4.80 -10.53
C GLN A 52 -9.25 5.50 -9.82
N ILE A 53 -9.80 4.89 -8.77
CA ILE A 53 -10.95 5.44 -8.03
C ILE A 53 -10.52 6.43 -6.94
N LEU A 54 -9.24 6.40 -6.53
CA LEU A 54 -8.71 7.32 -5.54
C LEU A 54 -8.80 8.78 -6.01
N PRO A 55 -9.12 9.72 -5.10
CA PRO A 55 -9.10 11.14 -5.44
C PRO A 55 -7.68 11.60 -5.77
N GLU A 56 -7.55 12.78 -6.38
CA GLU A 56 -6.24 13.37 -6.62
C GLU A 56 -5.47 13.53 -5.31
N LEU A 57 -4.22 13.05 -5.30
CA LEU A 57 -3.37 13.12 -4.11
C LEU A 57 -3.06 14.59 -3.79
N PRO A 58 -3.37 15.06 -2.57
CA PRO A 58 -3.15 16.46 -2.21
C PRO A 58 -1.65 16.79 -2.23
N PRO A 59 -1.28 17.99 -2.68
CA PRO A 59 0.11 18.42 -2.68
C PRO A 59 0.63 18.59 -1.25
N GLY A 60 1.95 18.48 -1.10
CA GLY A 60 2.65 18.77 0.16
C GLY A 60 3.25 17.56 0.84
N ASP A 61 3.88 17.83 1.99
CA ASP A 61 4.67 16.86 2.74
C ASP A 61 3.83 16.21 3.84
N TRP A 62 3.11 15.15 3.46
CA TRP A 62 2.33 14.31 4.36
C TRP A 62 2.74 12.85 4.21
N ASN A 63 2.37 11.99 5.16
CA ASN A 63 2.54 10.55 5.02
C ASN A 63 1.30 9.75 5.40
N THR A 64 0.33 10.38 6.06
CA THR A 64 -1.00 9.80 6.34
C THR A 64 -2.09 10.67 5.72
N GLY A 65 -3.02 10.07 5.00
CA GLY A 65 -4.20 10.72 4.42
C GLY A 65 -5.47 9.96 4.78
N HIS A 66 -6.58 10.69 4.93
CA HIS A 66 -7.90 10.11 5.17
C HIS A 66 -8.85 10.55 4.05
N VAL A 67 -9.48 9.57 3.42
CA VAL A 67 -10.47 9.75 2.36
C VAL A 67 -11.86 9.52 2.96
N ASP A 68 -12.74 10.48 2.74
CA ASP A 68 -14.11 10.47 3.23
C ASP A 68 -15.03 11.09 2.17
N ARG A 69 -16.33 10.98 2.37
CA ARG A 69 -17.38 11.49 1.48
C ARG A 69 -17.41 13.02 1.55
N GLY A 70 -17.31 13.66 0.39
CA GLY A 70 -17.40 15.11 0.27
C GLY A 70 -18.79 15.63 0.65
N THR A 71 -18.83 16.76 1.34
CA THR A 71 -20.10 17.35 1.83
C THR A 71 -20.96 18.01 0.74
N GLN A 72 -20.39 18.30 -0.44
CA GLN A 72 -21.09 19.03 -1.51
C GLN A 72 -21.65 18.12 -2.59
N ASP A 73 -20.84 17.18 -3.10
CA ASP A 73 -21.18 16.44 -4.33
C ASP A 73 -21.21 14.90 -4.13
N ASP A 74 -21.13 14.42 -2.89
CA ASP A 74 -21.01 12.99 -2.53
C ASP A 74 -19.74 12.30 -3.05
N GLU A 75 -18.86 13.04 -3.72
CA GLU A 75 -17.60 12.52 -4.24
C GLU A 75 -16.56 12.28 -3.13
N PRO A 76 -15.80 11.18 -3.19
CA PRO A 76 -14.72 10.92 -2.24
C PRO A 76 -13.63 11.99 -2.33
N ILE A 77 -13.20 12.54 -1.18
CA ILE A 77 -12.12 13.55 -1.11
C ILE A 77 -11.16 13.27 0.05
N PHE A 78 -9.94 13.78 -0.06
CA PHE A 78 -9.02 13.82 1.07
C PHE A 78 -9.46 14.91 2.06
N THR A 79 -10.14 14.52 3.14
CA THR A 79 -10.58 15.47 4.18
C THR A 79 -9.47 15.83 5.15
N ARG A 80 -8.46 14.95 5.29
CA ARG A 80 -7.36 15.15 6.25
C ARG A 80 -6.07 14.57 5.71
N THR A 81 -5.02 15.38 5.76
CA THR A 81 -3.64 14.90 5.60
C THR A 81 -2.76 15.35 6.76
N LYS A 82 -1.79 14.52 7.11
CA LYS A 82 -0.81 14.83 8.14
C LYS A 82 0.53 14.22 7.82
N LYS A 83 1.55 14.86 8.36
CA LYS A 83 2.86 14.25 8.56
C LYS A 83 2.94 13.76 10.00
N VAL A 84 3.16 12.46 10.16
CA VAL A 84 3.24 11.79 11.45
C VAL A 84 4.60 11.10 11.56
N ASP A 85 5.26 11.21 12.71
CA ASP A 85 6.42 10.37 13.00
C ASP A 85 5.94 8.95 13.32
N LEU A 86 5.92 8.11 12.28
CA LEU A 86 5.47 6.73 12.42
C LEU A 86 6.47 5.94 13.28
N PRO A 87 5.97 5.09 14.19
CA PRO A 87 6.84 4.30 15.05
C PRO A 87 7.71 3.39 14.21
N GLY A 88 9.02 3.61 14.27
CA GLY A 88 10.01 2.74 13.66
C GLY A 88 10.27 1.50 14.50
N ILE A 89 10.87 0.47 13.90
CA ILE A 89 11.33 -0.72 14.62
C ILE A 89 12.47 -0.31 15.56
N GLN A 90 12.19 -0.28 16.86
CA GLN A 90 13.16 0.08 17.90
C GLN A 90 14.04 -1.11 18.30
N ASN A 91 13.43 -2.29 18.52
CA ASN A 91 14.14 -3.51 18.90
C ASN A 91 14.40 -4.37 17.67
N THR A 92 15.58 -4.23 17.07
CA THR A 92 15.99 -5.04 15.94
C THR A 92 16.51 -6.39 16.41
N TRP A 93 15.87 -7.48 15.98
CA TRP A 93 16.33 -8.86 16.24
C TRP A 93 17.65 -9.19 15.55
N HIS A 94 18.06 -8.39 14.56
CA HIS A 94 19.27 -8.55 13.79
C HIS A 94 19.94 -7.19 13.53
N ALA A 95 21.27 -7.12 13.56
CA ALA A 95 22.01 -5.88 13.42
C ALA A 95 21.95 -5.27 12.01
N VAL A 96 21.75 -6.12 10.99
CA VAL A 96 21.64 -5.67 9.60
C VAL A 96 20.21 -5.20 9.33
N ARG A 97 20.11 -4.00 8.76
CA ARG A 97 18.87 -3.41 8.27
C ARG A 97 18.88 -3.44 6.75
N TRP A 98 17.73 -3.75 6.16
CA TRP A 98 17.50 -3.67 4.74
C TRP A 98 16.38 -2.69 4.48
N ASP A 99 16.58 -1.76 3.55
CA ASP A 99 15.49 -0.96 3.03
C ASP A 99 14.59 -1.88 2.19
N HIS A 100 13.28 -1.81 2.41
CA HIS A 100 12.31 -2.54 1.62
C HIS A 100 12.44 -2.20 0.13
N LEU A 101 12.78 -0.95 -0.21
CA LEU A 101 12.92 -0.51 -1.60
C LEU A 101 14.18 -1.06 -2.29
N ASP A 102 15.17 -1.50 -1.51
CA ASP A 102 16.39 -2.14 -2.04
C ASP A 102 16.18 -3.64 -2.33
N LEU A 103 15.08 -4.22 -1.83
CA LEU A 103 14.77 -5.62 -2.06
C LEU A 103 14.22 -5.80 -3.47
N THR A 104 14.88 -6.65 -4.25
CA THR A 104 14.40 -7.08 -5.55
C THR A 104 13.87 -8.50 -5.44
N PHE A 105 12.64 -8.73 -5.89
CA PHE A 105 12.14 -10.10 -6.02
C PHE A 105 12.98 -10.82 -7.08
N GLY A 106 13.60 -11.93 -6.68
CA GLY A 106 14.21 -12.85 -7.64
C GLY A 106 13.17 -13.33 -8.65
N ARG A 107 13.62 -13.71 -9.86
CA ARG A 107 12.70 -14.28 -10.86
C ARG A 107 11.95 -15.46 -10.25
N ARG A 108 10.62 -15.42 -10.32
CA ARG A 108 9.76 -16.57 -10.07
C ARG A 108 10.18 -17.66 -11.06
N ARG A 109 10.90 -18.68 -10.58
CA ARG A 109 11.01 -19.93 -11.31
C ARG A 109 9.73 -20.69 -11.01
N GLU A 110 8.83 -20.71 -11.98
CA GLU A 110 7.82 -21.76 -12.03
C GLU A 110 8.58 -23.09 -12.01
N VAL A 111 8.12 -24.05 -11.20
CA VAL A 111 8.73 -25.36 -10.97
C VAL A 111 9.71 -25.41 -9.78
N CYS A 112 9.14 -25.68 -8.60
CA CYS A 112 9.82 -26.50 -7.60
C CYS A 112 9.79 -27.97 -8.08
N THR A 113 10.73 -28.39 -8.95
CA THR A 113 11.00 -29.84 -9.05
C THR A 113 11.88 -30.19 -7.87
N LEU A 114 11.31 -30.79 -6.83
CA LEU A 114 12.08 -31.68 -5.97
C LEU A 114 12.53 -32.83 -6.85
N ARG A 115 13.77 -32.80 -7.35
CA ARG A 115 14.40 -34.02 -7.85
C ARG A 115 14.77 -34.85 -6.62
N LEU A 116 13.90 -35.79 -6.28
CA LEU A 116 14.25 -36.90 -5.41
C LEU A 116 15.15 -37.84 -6.24
N GLY A 117 16.46 -37.69 -6.11
CA GLY A 117 17.43 -38.52 -6.81
C GLY A 117 18.80 -37.88 -6.77
N ASP A 118 19.54 -38.17 -5.71
CA ASP A 118 20.95 -38.59 -5.73
C ASP A 118 21.43 -38.79 -4.28
N LEU A 119 20.82 -39.79 -3.61
CA LEU A 119 21.48 -40.55 -2.56
C LEU A 119 21.72 -41.93 -3.15
N SER A 120 22.84 -42.09 -3.85
CA SER A 120 23.46 -43.40 -4.04
C SER A 120 24.50 -43.55 -2.94
N ALA A 121 24.38 -44.64 -2.19
CA ALA A 121 25.45 -45.20 -1.39
C ALA A 121 26.62 -45.69 -2.27
#